data_AF-A0A8B6FZC7-F1
#
_entry.id   AF-A0A8B6FZC7-F1
#
_cell.length_a   1.000
_cell.length_b   1.000
_cell.length_c   1.000
_cell.angle_alpha   90.00
_cell.angle_beta   90.00
_cell.angle_gamma   90.00
#
_symmetry.space_group_name_H-M   'P 1'
#
loop_
_entity.id
_entity.type
_entity.pdbx_description
1 polymer ?
#
loop_
_entity_poly.entity_id
_entity_poly.type
_entity_poly.pdbx_seq_one_letter_code
_entity_poly.pdbx_strand_id
1 'polypeptide(L)'
;MFVLFLLYCYLSRAVYCVIGHCDPDENHPEIADKIDDYLWLKLRQVQTDNDDQHNQDNFTLKKLQCLLYEDFVTTDSSDDGCMRRLNFARLITLYTRKFESTDAREALQYFYFLRDLKTAQGENFFMSCVSELVLDTREFEMLLGKIERDGTKRPGAIDKFHGDTHKIIDLVAKDTEAKGLFEDAVRLYDLAKKHDKVLELLNKLLSQVVSQASSTQSSRDRLRSLAFGIAERYRAQGAEGNLSNASTFFLLLDLLTFFDCFHDGNMDEALTVIKQLQLLPLAENAVETKVMAFRHYNDEVRRCLPDILLATMNILHSQYKNAKTTTSQSPYSGWTGRGEDGGKETYLNYIRGQAKALIMFAGMLPYRLPGDTNARLVQIEVLMN
;
A
#
# COMPACT_ATOMS: atom_id res chain seq x y z
N MET A 1 3.39 33.47 -29.89
CA MET A 1 4.61 33.33 -30.72
C MET A 1 5.21 31.93 -30.63
N PHE A 2 5.45 31.39 -29.42
CA PHE A 2 6.07 30.07 -29.23
C PHE A 2 5.25 28.88 -29.77
N VAL A 3 3.92 28.87 -29.57
CA VAL A 3 3.03 27.81 -30.07
C VAL A 3 2.97 27.78 -31.60
N LEU A 4 2.94 28.96 -32.24
CA LEU A 4 3.00 29.09 -33.70
C LEU A 4 4.34 28.61 -34.28
N PHE A 5 5.44 28.85 -33.56
CA PHE A 5 6.76 28.36 -33.95
C PHE A 5 6.86 26.83 -33.83
N LEU A 6 6.33 26.24 -32.75
CA LEU A 6 6.26 24.79 -32.59
C LEU A 6 5.41 24.14 -33.67
N LEU A 7 4.21 24.67 -33.94
CA LEU A 7 3.33 24.16 -34.99
C LEU A 7 4.00 24.21 -36.37
N TYR A 8 4.75 25.29 -36.66
CA TYR A 8 5.52 25.43 -37.88
C TYR A 8 6.64 24.37 -37.98
N CYS A 9 7.36 24.11 -36.89
CA CYS A 9 8.38 23.06 -36.84
C CYS A 9 7.78 21.66 -37.09
N TYR A 10 6.66 21.33 -36.46
CA TYR A 10 5.96 20.07 -36.71
C TYR A 10 5.53 19.96 -38.18
N LEU A 11 4.95 21.04 -38.74
CA LEU A 11 4.44 21.02 -40.11
C LEU A 11 5.57 20.86 -41.12
N SER A 12 6.67 21.59 -40.91
CA SER A 12 7.88 21.46 -41.73
C SER A 12 8.44 20.05 -41.68
N ARG A 13 8.43 19.39 -40.51
CA ARG A 13 8.90 18.01 -40.35
C ARG A 13 7.99 17.03 -41.07
N ALA A 14 6.66 17.13 -40.88
CA ALA A 14 5.70 16.27 -41.57
C ALA A 14 5.79 16.40 -43.10
N VAL A 15 5.91 17.62 -43.62
CA VAL A 15 6.11 17.87 -45.05
C VAL A 15 7.41 17.24 -45.55
N TYR A 16 8.49 17.32 -44.77
CA TYR A 16 9.76 16.69 -45.12
C TYR A 16 9.65 15.15 -45.16
N CYS A 17 8.99 14.54 -44.17
CA CYS A 17 8.74 13.10 -44.14
C CYS A 17 7.88 12.61 -45.31
N VAL A 18 6.90 13.42 -45.73
CA VAL A 18 6.00 13.09 -46.84
C VAL A 18 6.67 13.24 -48.20
N ILE A 19 7.47 14.29 -48.40
CA ILE A 19 8.17 14.55 -49.68
C ILE A 19 9.39 13.64 -49.82
N GLY A 20 10.13 13.43 -48.72
CA GLY A 20 11.37 12.65 -48.68
C GLY A 20 11.16 11.14 -48.55
N HIS A 21 9.92 10.66 -48.36
CA HIS A 21 9.61 9.26 -48.03
C HIS A 21 10.49 8.71 -46.89
N CYS A 22 10.81 9.55 -45.90
CA CYS A 22 11.72 9.23 -44.81
C CYS A 22 10.97 9.12 -43.48
N ASP A 23 11.53 8.34 -42.55
CA ASP A 23 11.02 8.15 -41.18
C ASP A 23 9.56 7.61 -41.14
N PRO A 24 9.32 6.40 -41.70
CA PRO A 24 7.97 5.82 -41.80
C PRO A 24 7.36 5.43 -40.44
N ASP A 25 8.13 5.43 -39.35
CA ASP A 25 7.65 5.10 -38.01
C ASP A 25 7.02 6.32 -37.29
N GLU A 26 7.29 7.54 -37.76
CA GLU A 26 6.75 8.77 -37.19
C GLU A 26 5.28 8.99 -37.66
N ASN A 27 4.38 9.24 -36.71
CA ASN A 27 2.93 9.33 -36.95
C ASN A 27 2.37 10.76 -36.95
N HIS A 28 3.18 11.76 -36.58
CA HIS A 28 2.83 13.19 -36.55
C HIS A 28 1.46 13.51 -35.91
N PRO A 29 1.20 13.04 -34.67
CA PRO A 29 -0.10 13.22 -34.01
C PRO A 29 -0.44 14.70 -33.74
N GLU A 30 0.53 15.61 -33.79
CA GLU A 30 0.27 17.05 -33.61
C GLU A 30 -0.40 17.71 -34.83
N ILE A 31 -0.40 17.04 -36.00
CA ILE A 31 -0.92 17.58 -37.26
C ILE A 31 -2.01 16.68 -37.86
N ALA A 32 -1.87 15.37 -37.72
CA ALA A 32 -2.83 14.37 -38.19
C ALA A 32 -3.63 13.81 -37.00
N ASP A 33 -4.70 14.51 -36.65
CA ASP A 33 -5.59 14.13 -35.54
C ASP A 33 -6.75 13.20 -35.99
N LYS A 34 -6.97 13.05 -37.30
CA LYS A 34 -7.97 12.15 -37.88
C LYS A 34 -7.34 10.93 -38.53
N ILE A 35 -8.13 9.85 -38.57
CA ILE A 35 -7.71 8.60 -39.22
C ILE A 35 -7.52 8.76 -40.72
N ASP A 36 -8.28 9.66 -41.36
CA ASP A 36 -8.13 9.96 -42.78
C ASP A 36 -6.77 10.62 -43.06
N ASP A 37 -6.32 11.50 -42.17
CA ASP A 37 -5.02 12.19 -42.26
C ASP A 37 -3.87 11.20 -42.04
N TYR A 38 -4.01 10.31 -41.05
CA TYR A 38 -3.06 9.21 -40.81
C TYR A 38 -2.95 8.28 -42.03
N LEU A 39 -4.08 7.83 -42.58
CA LEU A 39 -4.10 6.96 -43.76
C LEU A 39 -3.51 7.68 -44.97
N TRP A 40 -3.83 8.95 -45.18
CA TRP A 40 -3.27 9.74 -46.27
C TRP A 40 -1.76 9.90 -46.15
N LEU A 41 -1.24 10.23 -44.97
CA LEU A 41 0.20 10.34 -44.71
C LEU A 41 0.92 9.03 -45.00
N LYS A 42 0.42 7.91 -44.45
CA LYS A 42 1.04 6.60 -44.62
C LYS A 42 0.93 6.09 -46.06
N LEU A 43 -0.21 6.28 -46.74
CA LEU A 43 -0.37 5.93 -48.15
C LEU A 43 0.54 6.76 -49.06
N ARG A 44 0.83 8.01 -48.70
CA ARG A 44 1.74 8.85 -49.46
C ARG A 44 3.20 8.43 -49.30
N GLN A 45 3.56 7.87 -48.15
CA GLN A 45 4.88 7.30 -47.89
C GLN A 45 5.09 5.96 -48.61
N VAL A 46 4.01 5.27 -49.01
CA VAL A 46 4.09 4.01 -49.76
C VAL A 46 4.72 4.21 -51.13
N GLN A 47 5.80 3.48 -51.39
CA GLN A 47 6.44 3.41 -52.70
C GLN A 47 5.92 2.17 -53.43
N THR A 48 5.26 2.36 -54.58
CA THR A 48 4.61 1.26 -55.34
C THR A 48 5.52 0.57 -56.34
N ASP A 49 6.59 1.21 -56.81
CA ASP A 49 7.55 0.63 -57.72
C ASP A 49 8.94 1.23 -57.44
N ASN A 50 9.91 0.36 -57.19
CA ASN A 50 11.33 0.62 -57.46
C ASN A 50 12.00 -0.75 -57.60
N ASP A 51 12.43 -1.08 -58.82
CA ASP A 51 13.26 -2.24 -59.19
C ASP A 51 14.69 -2.19 -58.57
N ASP A 52 14.91 -1.32 -57.59
CA ASP A 52 16.20 -1.18 -56.91
C ASP A 52 16.25 -2.08 -55.67
N GLN A 53 16.78 -3.28 -55.90
CA GLN A 53 16.98 -4.39 -54.96
C GLN A 53 17.85 -4.06 -53.71
N HIS A 54 18.21 -2.79 -53.46
CA HIS A 54 19.20 -2.41 -52.46
C HIS A 54 18.74 -1.47 -51.34
N ASN A 55 17.47 -1.07 -51.26
CA ASN A 55 17.01 -0.23 -50.16
C ASN A 55 16.04 -0.98 -49.21
N GLN A 56 16.58 -1.46 -48.09
CA GLN A 56 15.85 -2.25 -47.08
C GLN A 56 14.78 -1.42 -46.32
N ASP A 57 14.92 -0.08 -46.38
CA ASP A 57 14.08 0.91 -45.71
C ASP A 57 12.83 1.31 -46.51
N ASN A 58 12.60 0.74 -47.70
CA ASN A 58 11.42 1.10 -48.49
C ASN A 58 10.13 0.68 -47.75
N PHE A 59 9.25 1.67 -47.54
CA PHE A 59 7.92 1.48 -46.96
C PHE A 59 6.96 1.03 -48.07
N THR A 60 6.72 -0.27 -48.16
CA THR A 60 5.89 -0.85 -49.22
C THR A 60 4.42 -0.92 -48.81
N LEU A 61 3.53 -1.05 -49.80
CA LEU A 61 2.10 -1.27 -49.53
C LEU A 61 1.88 -2.49 -48.64
N LYS A 62 2.69 -3.54 -48.82
CA LYS A 62 2.63 -4.75 -47.99
C LYS A 62 3.05 -4.47 -46.54
N LYS A 63 4.07 -3.63 -46.29
CA LYS A 63 4.46 -3.20 -44.94
C LYS A 63 3.38 -2.33 -44.29
N LEU A 64 2.79 -1.38 -45.02
CA LEU A 64 1.67 -0.58 -44.50
C LEU A 64 0.47 -1.46 -44.16
N GLN A 65 0.13 -2.39 -45.04
CA GLN A 65 -0.89 -3.38 -44.79
C GLN A 65 -0.57 -4.19 -43.52
N CYS A 66 0.65 -4.72 -43.37
CA CYS A 66 1.10 -5.41 -42.15
C CYS A 66 0.99 -4.56 -40.88
N LEU A 67 1.36 -3.27 -40.91
CA LEU A 67 1.22 -2.38 -39.75
C LEU A 67 -0.25 -2.12 -39.39
N LEU A 68 -1.08 -1.82 -40.40
CA LEU A 68 -2.53 -1.71 -40.19
C LEU A 68 -3.14 -3.04 -39.71
N TYR A 69 -2.57 -4.17 -40.13
CA TYR A 69 -2.98 -5.51 -39.68
C TYR A 69 -2.59 -5.78 -38.24
N GLU A 70 -1.34 -5.51 -37.83
CA GLU A 70 -0.87 -5.67 -36.45
C GLU A 70 -1.65 -4.78 -35.48
N ASP A 71 -1.98 -3.56 -35.90
CA ASP A 71 -2.68 -2.61 -35.05
C ASP A 71 -4.18 -2.87 -34.93
N PHE A 72 -4.86 -3.37 -35.97
CA PHE A 72 -6.33 -3.40 -36.00
C PHE A 72 -6.97 -4.74 -36.36
N VAL A 73 -6.20 -5.78 -36.71
CA VAL A 73 -6.73 -7.07 -37.18
C VAL A 73 -6.16 -8.23 -36.37
N THR A 74 -7.02 -9.10 -35.85
CA THR A 74 -6.64 -10.37 -35.25
C THR A 74 -6.79 -11.52 -36.26
N THR A 75 -5.87 -12.48 -36.20
CA THR A 75 -5.97 -13.74 -36.95
C THR A 75 -6.08 -14.87 -35.93
N ASP A 76 -7.09 -15.72 -36.08
CA ASP A 76 -7.24 -16.91 -35.24
C ASP A 76 -6.69 -18.12 -35.98
N SER A 77 -6.07 -19.06 -35.26
CA SER A 77 -5.43 -20.24 -35.86
C SER A 77 -6.41 -21.22 -36.54
N SER A 78 -7.70 -21.06 -36.27
CA SER A 78 -8.81 -21.80 -36.88
C SER A 78 -9.40 -21.12 -38.13
N ASP A 79 -8.96 -19.91 -38.47
CA ASP A 79 -9.46 -19.17 -39.63
C ASP A 79 -8.79 -19.66 -40.92
N ASP A 80 -9.61 -19.92 -41.94
CA ASP A 80 -9.14 -20.18 -43.30
C ASP A 80 -8.26 -19.00 -43.76
N GLY A 81 -7.18 -19.24 -44.50
CA GLY A 81 -6.03 -18.31 -44.66
C GLY A 81 -6.33 -16.88 -45.14
N CYS A 82 -7.57 -16.57 -45.53
CA CYS A 82 -8.07 -15.25 -45.95
C CYS A 82 -9.12 -14.62 -45.01
N MET A 83 -9.58 -15.28 -43.94
CA MET A 83 -10.46 -14.64 -42.97
C MET A 83 -9.64 -13.69 -42.09
N ARG A 84 -10.14 -12.46 -41.95
CA ARG A 84 -9.51 -11.36 -41.23
C ARG A 84 -10.56 -10.75 -40.30
N ARG A 85 -10.27 -10.70 -39.01
CA ARG A 85 -11.20 -10.21 -38.00
C ARG A 85 -10.68 -8.89 -37.43
N LEU A 86 -11.55 -7.91 -37.24
CA LEU A 86 -11.18 -6.69 -36.54
C LEU A 86 -10.83 -7.03 -35.09
N ASN A 87 -9.81 -6.37 -34.54
CA ASN A 87 -9.46 -6.48 -33.14
C ASN A 87 -10.54 -5.80 -32.28
N PHE A 88 -11.59 -6.56 -31.96
CA PHE A 88 -12.74 -6.09 -31.22
C PHE A 88 -12.37 -5.55 -29.84
N ALA A 89 -11.38 -6.17 -29.16
CA ALA A 89 -10.88 -5.70 -27.87
C ALA A 89 -10.26 -4.31 -27.97
N ARG A 90 -9.44 -4.06 -28.99
CA ARG A 90 -8.84 -2.73 -29.24
C ARG A 90 -9.89 -1.68 -29.62
N LEU A 91 -10.92 -2.07 -30.39
CA LEU A 91 -12.00 -1.16 -30.75
C LEU A 91 -12.82 -0.72 -29.52
N ILE A 92 -13.18 -1.68 -28.67
CA ILE A 92 -13.93 -1.40 -27.44
C ILE A 92 -13.10 -0.52 -26.49
N THR A 93 -11.84 -0.86 -26.24
CA THR A 93 -10.95 -0.07 -25.36
C THR A 93 -10.70 1.35 -25.89
N LEU A 94 -10.51 1.54 -27.20
CA LEU A 94 -10.38 2.87 -27.80
C LEU A 94 -11.67 3.69 -27.69
N TYR A 95 -12.83 3.04 -27.76
CA TYR A 95 -14.12 3.70 -27.58
C TYR A 95 -14.34 4.12 -26.12
N THR A 96 -14.09 3.22 -25.17
CA THR A 96 -14.28 3.48 -23.73
C THR A 96 -13.31 4.53 -23.19
N ARG A 97 -12.09 4.62 -23.74
CA ARG A 97 -11.10 5.66 -23.35
C ARG A 97 -11.62 7.09 -23.38
N LYS A 98 -12.66 7.38 -24.18
CA LYS A 98 -13.25 8.72 -24.27
C LYS A 98 -14.05 9.13 -23.03
N PHE A 99 -14.55 8.16 -22.26
CA PHE A 99 -15.47 8.39 -21.14
C PHE A 99 -15.21 7.52 -19.91
N GLU A 100 -14.21 6.63 -19.91
CA GLU A 100 -13.95 5.74 -18.77
C GLU A 100 -13.60 6.48 -17.48
N SER A 101 -13.01 7.68 -17.58
CA SER A 101 -12.73 8.56 -16.45
C SER A 101 -13.96 9.29 -15.90
N THR A 102 -15.00 9.49 -16.72
CA THR A 102 -16.25 10.17 -16.32
C THR A 102 -17.35 9.20 -15.94
N ASP A 103 -17.47 8.08 -16.66
CA ASP A 103 -18.55 7.10 -16.52
C ASP A 103 -17.99 5.66 -16.50
N ALA A 104 -17.24 5.35 -15.43
CA ALA A 104 -16.61 4.03 -15.26
C ALA A 104 -17.62 2.87 -15.30
N ARG A 105 -18.85 3.08 -14.81
CA ARG A 105 -19.93 2.07 -14.84
C ARG A 105 -20.39 1.73 -16.25
N GLU A 106 -20.45 2.72 -17.14
CA GLU A 106 -20.81 2.48 -18.53
C GLU A 106 -19.65 1.78 -19.24
N ALA A 107 -18.40 2.22 -19.01
CA ALA A 107 -17.21 1.58 -19.58
C ALA A 107 -17.15 0.08 -19.23
N LEU A 108 -17.49 -0.27 -17.97
CA LEU A 108 -17.58 -1.65 -17.52
C LEU A 108 -18.60 -2.49 -18.32
N GLN A 109 -19.74 -1.92 -18.72
CA GLN A 109 -20.73 -2.61 -19.56
C GLN A 109 -20.16 -2.94 -20.94
N TYR A 110 -19.36 -2.04 -21.52
CA TYR A 110 -18.68 -2.30 -22.78
C TYR A 110 -17.60 -3.37 -22.65
N PHE A 111 -16.81 -3.34 -21.57
CA PHE A 111 -15.81 -4.38 -21.32
C PHE A 111 -16.43 -5.77 -21.14
N TYR A 112 -17.67 -5.87 -20.66
CA TYR A 112 -18.35 -7.16 -20.53
C TYR A 112 -18.48 -7.92 -21.87
N PHE A 113 -18.53 -7.22 -23.01
CA PHE A 113 -18.52 -7.86 -24.33
C PHE A 113 -17.19 -8.58 -24.65
N LEU A 114 -16.13 -8.32 -23.88
CA LEU A 114 -14.81 -8.94 -24.03
C LEU A 114 -14.64 -10.21 -23.17
N ARG A 115 -15.65 -10.63 -22.41
CA ARG A 115 -15.57 -11.75 -21.45
C ARG A 115 -15.14 -13.09 -22.04
N ASP A 116 -15.46 -13.32 -23.31
CA ASP A 116 -15.22 -14.58 -24.02
C ASP A 116 -13.88 -14.54 -24.78
N LEU A 117 -13.21 -13.37 -24.83
CA LEU A 117 -11.92 -13.19 -25.48
C LEU A 117 -10.78 -13.45 -24.50
N LYS A 118 -9.82 -14.25 -24.94
CA LYS A 118 -8.60 -14.54 -24.19
C LYS A 118 -7.38 -14.13 -24.99
N THR A 119 -6.34 -13.69 -24.30
CA THR A 119 -5.02 -13.48 -24.91
C THR A 119 -4.42 -14.81 -25.34
N ALA A 120 -3.40 -14.78 -26.19
CA ALA A 120 -2.63 -15.97 -26.56
C ALA A 120 -2.01 -16.70 -25.34
N GLN A 121 -1.88 -16.00 -24.20
CA GLN A 121 -1.39 -16.51 -22.91
C GLN A 121 -2.51 -17.09 -22.02
N GLY A 122 -3.77 -17.00 -22.45
CA GLY A 122 -4.94 -17.53 -21.75
C GLY A 122 -5.58 -16.57 -20.73
N GLU A 123 -5.08 -15.34 -20.60
CA GLU A 123 -5.67 -14.31 -19.75
C GLU A 123 -6.95 -13.77 -20.36
N ASN A 124 -7.97 -13.52 -19.53
CA ASN A 124 -9.25 -13.00 -20.01
C ASN A 124 -9.16 -11.48 -20.19
N PHE A 125 -9.38 -10.99 -21.40
CA PHE A 125 -9.31 -9.56 -21.73
C PHE A 125 -10.23 -8.71 -20.84
N PHE A 126 -11.40 -9.24 -20.48
CA PHE A 126 -12.32 -8.56 -19.56
C PHE A 126 -11.67 -8.31 -18.20
N MET A 127 -10.95 -9.29 -17.64
CA MET A 127 -10.33 -9.13 -16.33
C MET A 127 -9.21 -8.10 -16.34
N SER A 128 -8.38 -8.09 -17.38
CA SER A 128 -7.30 -7.10 -17.54
C SER A 128 -7.87 -5.69 -17.74
N CYS A 129 -8.87 -5.51 -18.60
CA CYS A 129 -9.51 -4.20 -18.82
C CYS A 129 -10.19 -3.68 -17.54
N VAL A 130 -10.83 -4.55 -16.77
CA VAL A 130 -11.43 -4.16 -15.48
C VAL A 130 -10.36 -3.77 -14.46
N SER A 131 -9.23 -4.48 -14.41
CA SER A 131 -8.12 -4.12 -13.52
C SER A 131 -7.56 -2.74 -13.85
N GLU A 132 -7.31 -2.46 -15.14
CA GLU A 132 -6.87 -1.14 -15.59
C GLU A 132 -7.88 -0.05 -15.26
N LEU A 133 -9.17 -0.26 -15.58
CA LEU A 133 -10.25 0.69 -15.29
C LEU A 133 -10.32 1.05 -13.80
N VAL A 134 -10.29 0.04 -12.92
CA VAL A 134 -10.39 0.26 -11.48
C VAL A 134 -9.18 1.03 -10.96
N LEU A 135 -7.98 0.72 -11.45
CA LEU A 135 -6.75 1.37 -11.02
C LEU A 135 -6.65 2.83 -11.50
N ASP A 136 -7.16 3.12 -12.70
CA ASP A 136 -7.11 4.45 -13.29
C ASP A 136 -8.18 5.37 -12.71
N THR A 137 -9.40 4.86 -12.53
CA THR A 137 -10.52 5.63 -11.95
C THR A 137 -10.44 5.75 -10.43
N ARG A 138 -9.78 4.79 -9.76
CA ARG A 138 -9.75 4.64 -8.30
C ARG A 138 -11.13 4.53 -7.64
N GLU A 139 -12.17 4.20 -8.41
CA GLU A 139 -13.53 4.01 -7.91
C GLU A 139 -13.78 2.58 -7.39
N PHE A 140 -12.89 2.09 -6.53
CA PHE A 140 -12.91 0.70 -6.02
C PHE A 140 -14.27 0.32 -5.41
N GLU A 141 -14.82 1.18 -4.54
CA GLU A 141 -16.09 0.91 -3.85
C GLU A 141 -17.28 0.85 -4.82
N MET A 142 -17.30 1.70 -5.85
CA MET A 142 -18.41 1.73 -6.82
C MET A 142 -18.35 0.53 -7.76
N LEU A 143 -17.15 0.17 -8.23
CA LEU A 143 -16.96 -0.86 -9.24
C LEU A 143 -16.98 -2.27 -8.65
N LEU A 144 -16.25 -2.51 -7.57
CA LEU A 144 -16.06 -3.85 -6.99
C LEU A 144 -16.96 -4.10 -5.77
N GLY A 145 -17.38 -3.04 -5.09
CA GLY A 145 -18.18 -3.09 -3.87
C GLY A 145 -17.37 -2.82 -2.61
N LYS A 146 -18.05 -2.91 -1.47
CA LYS A 146 -17.47 -2.63 -0.15
C LYS A 146 -17.95 -3.64 0.88
N ILE A 147 -17.12 -3.96 1.86
CA ILE A 147 -17.56 -4.71 3.03
C ILE A 147 -18.13 -3.74 4.07
N GLU A 148 -19.38 -3.98 4.46
CA GLU A 148 -20.05 -3.24 5.53
C GLU A 148 -19.60 -3.73 6.92
N ARG A 149 -19.99 -3.01 7.97
CA ARG A 149 -19.57 -3.33 9.36
C ARG A 149 -20.05 -4.70 9.84
N ASP A 150 -21.16 -5.19 9.28
CA ASP A 150 -21.70 -6.52 9.56
C ASP A 150 -20.92 -7.65 8.85
N GLY A 151 -19.95 -7.29 8.01
CA GLY A 151 -19.16 -8.22 7.19
C GLY A 151 -19.90 -8.71 5.94
N THR A 152 -21.05 -8.12 5.61
CA THR A 152 -21.70 -8.37 4.33
C THR A 152 -21.06 -7.52 3.24
N LYS A 153 -20.94 -8.09 2.03
CA LYS A 153 -20.47 -7.35 0.86
C LYS A 153 -21.65 -6.56 0.29
N ARG A 154 -21.54 -5.23 0.30
CA ARG A 154 -22.34 -4.36 -0.56
C ARG A 154 -21.88 -4.55 -2.01
N PRO A 155 -22.78 -4.98 -2.92
CA PRO A 155 -22.38 -5.29 -4.29
C PRO A 155 -21.97 -4.03 -5.06
N GLY A 156 -20.92 -4.17 -5.86
CA GLY A 156 -20.46 -3.16 -6.81
C GLY A 156 -21.13 -3.29 -8.18
N ALA A 157 -20.73 -2.43 -9.13
CA ALA A 157 -21.19 -2.50 -10.50
C ALA A 157 -20.84 -3.85 -11.17
N ILE A 158 -19.72 -4.46 -10.79
CA ILE A 158 -19.26 -5.73 -11.35
C ILE A 158 -20.15 -6.92 -10.97
N ASP A 159 -20.80 -6.87 -9.80
CA ASP A 159 -21.66 -7.96 -9.32
C ASP A 159 -22.94 -8.13 -10.16
N LYS A 160 -23.28 -7.16 -11.01
CA LYS A 160 -24.40 -7.27 -11.97
C LYS A 160 -24.09 -8.28 -13.09
N PHE A 161 -22.83 -8.43 -13.43
CA PHE A 161 -22.36 -9.35 -14.45
C PHE A 161 -22.09 -10.68 -13.75
N HIS A 162 -23.00 -11.65 -13.91
CA HIS A 162 -22.99 -12.94 -13.19
C HIS A 162 -21.77 -13.81 -13.59
N GLY A 163 -20.57 -13.43 -13.15
CA GLY A 163 -19.29 -14.07 -13.48
C GLY A 163 -18.43 -14.34 -12.24
N ASP A 164 -17.16 -14.71 -12.48
CA ASP A 164 -16.16 -15.00 -11.44
C ASP A 164 -15.68 -13.72 -10.71
N THR A 165 -16.58 -12.96 -10.09
CA THR A 165 -16.27 -11.68 -9.43
C THR A 165 -15.13 -11.79 -8.42
N HIS A 166 -15.07 -12.89 -7.67
CA HIS A 166 -13.98 -13.15 -6.72
C HIS A 166 -12.61 -13.24 -7.38
N LYS A 167 -12.51 -13.84 -8.58
CA LYS A 167 -11.23 -13.94 -9.31
C LYS A 167 -10.80 -12.58 -9.83
N ILE A 168 -11.75 -11.76 -10.26
CA ILE A 168 -11.48 -10.40 -10.73
C ILE A 168 -10.96 -9.55 -9.57
N ILE A 169 -11.65 -9.55 -8.43
CA ILE A 169 -11.19 -8.80 -7.23
C ILE A 169 -9.79 -9.25 -6.80
N ASP A 170 -9.49 -10.55 -6.84
CA ASP A 170 -8.14 -11.05 -6.54
C ASP A 170 -7.08 -10.54 -7.53
N LEU A 171 -7.40 -10.50 -8.83
CA LEU A 171 -6.50 -9.94 -9.83
C LEU A 171 -6.25 -8.46 -9.59
N VAL A 172 -7.32 -7.66 -9.41
CA VAL A 172 -7.20 -6.23 -9.14
C VAL A 172 -6.42 -5.99 -7.85
N ALA A 173 -6.63 -6.80 -6.80
CA ALA A 173 -5.88 -6.68 -5.55
C ALA A 173 -4.36 -6.88 -5.75
N LYS A 174 -3.97 -7.88 -6.54
CA LYS A 174 -2.56 -8.13 -6.88
C LYS A 174 -1.94 -7.00 -7.70
N ASP A 175 -2.67 -6.48 -8.69
CA ASP A 175 -2.18 -5.37 -9.51
C ASP A 175 -2.09 -4.07 -8.69
N THR A 176 -3.03 -3.86 -7.75
CA THR A 176 -3.01 -2.74 -6.80
C THR A 176 -1.81 -2.82 -5.86
N GLU A 177 -1.50 -4.02 -5.35
CA GLU A 177 -0.32 -4.29 -4.54
C GLU A 177 0.98 -4.05 -5.34
N ALA A 178 1.04 -4.51 -6.59
CA ALA A 178 2.18 -4.29 -7.49
C ALA A 178 2.43 -2.81 -7.81
N LYS A 179 1.37 -2.00 -7.89
CA LYS A 179 1.45 -0.54 -8.02
C LYS A 179 1.86 0.18 -6.72
N GLY A 180 1.97 -0.53 -5.60
CA GLY A 180 2.37 0.02 -4.29
C GLY A 180 1.24 0.69 -3.51
N LEU A 181 -0.02 0.53 -3.93
CA LEU A 181 -1.20 1.09 -3.25
C LEU A 181 -1.69 0.15 -2.14
N PHE A 182 -0.90 0.00 -1.08
CA PHE A 182 -1.14 -1.03 -0.06
C PHE A 182 -2.45 -0.85 0.73
N GLU A 183 -2.86 0.38 1.04
CA GLU A 183 -4.13 0.64 1.77
C GLU A 183 -5.35 0.14 1.00
N ASP A 184 -5.39 0.37 -0.32
CA ASP A 184 -6.47 -0.07 -1.19
C ASP A 184 -6.39 -1.57 -1.45
N ALA A 185 -5.18 -2.11 -1.64
CA ALA A 185 -4.96 -3.56 -1.76
C ALA A 185 -5.52 -4.33 -0.54
N VAL A 186 -5.34 -3.81 0.68
CA VAL A 186 -5.93 -4.39 1.89
C VAL A 186 -7.46 -4.48 1.80
N ARG A 187 -8.13 -3.40 1.35
CA ARG A 187 -9.59 -3.38 1.19
C ARG A 187 -10.06 -4.40 0.15
N LEU A 188 -9.32 -4.53 -0.95
CA LEU A 188 -9.63 -5.47 -2.02
C LEU A 188 -9.39 -6.93 -1.60
N TYR A 189 -8.32 -7.22 -0.87
CA TYR A 189 -8.08 -8.56 -0.33
C TYR A 189 -9.12 -8.95 0.73
N ASP A 190 -9.59 -7.98 1.53
CA ASP A 190 -10.70 -8.20 2.46
C ASP A 190 -11.97 -8.54 1.68
N LEU A 191 -12.27 -7.79 0.60
CA LEU A 191 -13.39 -8.07 -0.30
C LEU A 191 -13.30 -9.45 -0.98
N ALA A 192 -12.09 -9.91 -1.27
CA ALA A 192 -11.81 -11.24 -1.81
C ALA A 192 -11.82 -12.36 -0.76
N LYS A 193 -12.06 -12.04 0.53
CA LYS A 193 -11.98 -12.97 1.68
C LYS A 193 -10.61 -13.64 1.85
N LYS A 194 -9.54 -12.95 1.48
CA LYS A 194 -8.15 -13.43 1.65
C LYS A 194 -7.53 -12.87 2.93
N HIS A 195 -8.00 -13.35 4.09
CA HIS A 195 -7.60 -12.79 5.38
C HIS A 195 -6.08 -12.87 5.65
N ASP A 196 -5.40 -13.92 5.17
CA ASP A 196 -3.95 -14.06 5.31
C ASP A 196 -3.18 -12.87 4.73
N LYS A 197 -3.54 -12.45 3.52
CA LYS A 197 -2.91 -11.32 2.82
C LYS A 197 -3.26 -9.99 3.45
N VAL A 198 -4.51 -9.84 3.91
CA VAL A 198 -4.95 -8.67 4.69
C VAL A 198 -4.08 -8.49 5.93
N LEU A 199 -3.92 -9.56 6.73
CA LEU A 199 -3.12 -9.51 7.96
C LEU A 199 -1.64 -9.27 7.67
N GLU A 200 -1.07 -9.89 6.63
CA GLU A 200 0.33 -9.66 6.22
C GLU A 200 0.59 -8.20 5.87
N LEU A 201 -0.26 -7.61 5.02
CA LEU A 201 -0.11 -6.21 4.59
C LEU A 201 -0.38 -5.24 5.74
N LEU A 202 -1.41 -5.47 6.56
CA LEU A 202 -1.68 -4.64 7.72
C LEU A 202 -0.54 -4.68 8.73
N ASN A 203 0.05 -5.84 9.03
CA ASN A 203 1.19 -5.92 9.94
C ASN A 203 2.39 -5.08 9.44
N LYS A 204 2.65 -5.12 8.12
CA LYS A 204 3.69 -4.31 7.47
C LYS A 204 3.39 -2.81 7.52
N LEU A 205 2.13 -2.41 7.32
CA LEU A 205 1.73 -0.99 7.35
C LEU A 205 1.68 -0.44 8.78
N LEU A 206 1.11 -1.20 9.72
CA LEU A 206 1.01 -0.81 11.11
C LEU A 206 2.38 -0.66 11.76
N SER A 207 3.29 -1.62 11.55
CA SER A 207 4.63 -1.56 12.16
C SER A 207 5.43 -0.30 11.79
N GLN A 208 5.14 0.35 10.66
CA GLN A 208 5.79 1.59 10.25
C GLN A 208 5.23 2.83 10.96
N VAL A 209 4.01 2.73 11.49
CA VAL A 209 3.22 3.88 11.97
C VAL A 209 2.91 3.78 13.46
N VAL A 210 3.11 2.62 14.09
CA VAL A 210 2.76 2.30 15.49
C VAL A 210 3.36 3.25 16.53
N SER A 211 4.53 3.84 16.31
CA SER A 211 5.14 4.77 17.28
C SER A 211 4.79 6.25 17.07
N GLN A 212 4.26 6.60 15.89
CA GLN A 212 3.96 7.99 15.54
C GLN A 212 2.82 8.56 16.38
N ALA A 213 2.84 9.87 16.66
CA ALA A 213 1.75 10.53 17.36
C ALA A 213 0.48 10.61 16.50
N SER A 214 -0.68 10.40 17.12
CA SER A 214 -1.97 10.51 16.45
C SER A 214 -2.29 12.00 16.19
N SER A 215 -2.30 12.39 14.92
CA SER A 215 -2.85 13.69 14.50
C SER A 215 -4.11 13.45 13.67
N THR A 216 -5.09 14.35 13.78
CA THR A 216 -6.36 14.27 13.05
C THR A 216 -6.10 14.18 11.54
N GLN A 217 -6.70 13.20 10.87
CA GLN A 217 -6.51 12.87 9.44
C GLN A 217 -5.12 12.38 9.03
N SER A 218 -4.23 12.06 9.97
CA SER A 218 -2.96 11.42 9.65
C SER A 218 -3.15 10.05 8.99
N SER A 219 -2.13 9.61 8.26
CA SER A 219 -2.08 8.24 7.75
C SER A 219 -2.22 7.20 8.86
N ARG A 220 -1.74 7.51 10.07
CA ARG A 220 -1.94 6.70 11.28
C ARG A 220 -3.41 6.54 11.63
N ASP A 221 -4.17 7.63 11.69
CA ASP A 221 -5.58 7.59 12.07
C ASP A 221 -6.43 6.81 11.05
N ARG A 222 -6.13 6.97 9.75
CA ARG A 222 -6.76 6.18 8.68
C ARG A 222 -6.44 4.68 8.80
N LEU A 223 -5.17 4.33 8.97
CA LEU A 223 -4.73 2.93 9.13
C LEU A 223 -5.27 2.30 10.40
N ARG A 224 -5.31 3.06 11.51
CA ARG A 224 -5.92 2.66 12.77
C ARG A 224 -7.39 2.33 12.55
N SER A 225 -8.15 3.26 12.00
CA SER A 225 -9.59 3.06 11.75
C SER A 225 -9.86 1.85 10.86
N LEU A 226 -9.04 1.64 9.82
CA LEU A 226 -9.12 0.46 8.95
C LEU A 226 -8.83 -0.84 9.72
N ALA A 227 -7.74 -0.87 10.49
CA ALA A 227 -7.31 -2.04 11.24
C ALA A 227 -8.31 -2.41 12.35
N PHE A 228 -8.84 -1.43 13.10
CA PHE A 228 -9.88 -1.67 14.11
C PHE A 228 -11.15 -2.23 13.48
N GLY A 229 -11.60 -1.67 12.36
CA GLY A 229 -12.78 -2.18 11.65
C GLY A 229 -12.61 -3.64 11.18
N ILE A 230 -11.42 -4.01 10.69
CA ILE A 230 -11.11 -5.39 10.30
C ILE A 230 -11.02 -6.31 11.53
N ALA A 231 -10.39 -5.84 12.61
CA ALA A 231 -10.23 -6.59 13.85
C ALA A 231 -11.57 -6.95 14.51
N GLU A 232 -12.52 -6.03 14.57
CA GLU A 232 -13.86 -6.28 15.09
C GLU A 232 -14.57 -7.38 14.30
N ARG A 233 -14.50 -7.33 12.96
CA ARG A 233 -15.10 -8.34 12.09
C ARG A 233 -14.44 -9.71 12.24
N TYR A 234 -13.11 -9.76 12.24
CA TYR A 234 -12.37 -11.02 12.33
C TYR A 234 -12.50 -11.67 13.71
N ARG A 235 -12.69 -10.87 14.78
CA ARG A 235 -13.04 -11.40 16.11
C ARG A 235 -14.44 -12.02 16.14
N ALA A 236 -15.41 -11.42 15.43
CA ALA A 236 -16.79 -11.92 15.41
C ALA A 236 -16.98 -13.15 14.50
N GLN A 237 -16.30 -13.20 13.36
CA GLN A 237 -16.49 -14.23 12.33
C GLN A 237 -15.45 -15.36 12.39
N GLY A 238 -14.35 -15.15 13.14
CA GLY A 238 -13.18 -16.01 13.13
C GLY A 238 -12.24 -15.65 11.98
N ALA A 239 -10.97 -15.43 12.30
CA ALA A 239 -9.95 -15.18 11.28
C ALA A 239 -9.55 -16.51 10.61
N GLU A 240 -10.03 -16.77 9.39
CA GLU A 240 -9.49 -17.84 8.54
C GLU A 240 -8.09 -17.46 8.06
N GLY A 241 -7.06 -17.83 8.81
CA GLY A 241 -5.68 -17.52 8.42
C GLY A 241 -4.60 -18.01 9.38
N ASN A 242 -3.36 -17.67 9.07
CA ASN A 242 -2.18 -18.01 9.86
C ASN A 242 -2.27 -17.35 11.25
N LEU A 243 -2.34 -18.20 12.28
CA LEU A 243 -2.45 -17.79 13.67
C LEU A 243 -1.31 -16.85 14.10
N SER A 244 -0.11 -17.00 13.55
CA SER A 244 1.05 -16.12 13.83
C SER A 244 0.83 -14.69 13.31
N ASN A 245 0.25 -14.56 12.12
CA ASN A 245 -0.05 -13.24 11.53
C ASN A 245 -1.19 -12.56 12.29
N ALA A 246 -2.20 -13.33 12.68
CA ALA A 246 -3.30 -12.84 13.51
C ALA A 246 -2.82 -12.41 14.91
N SER A 247 -1.98 -13.20 15.58
CA SER A 247 -1.43 -12.84 16.89
C SER A 247 -0.57 -11.58 16.80
N THR A 248 0.22 -11.45 15.75
CA THR A 248 1.03 -10.24 15.49
C THR A 248 0.15 -9.02 15.25
N PHE A 249 -0.93 -9.18 14.48
CA PHE A 249 -1.88 -8.11 14.20
C PHE A 249 -2.55 -7.59 15.47
N PHE A 250 -3.08 -8.48 16.31
CA PHE A 250 -3.68 -8.07 17.58
C PHE A 250 -2.66 -7.44 18.53
N LEU A 251 -1.44 -7.96 18.58
CA LEU A 251 -0.35 -7.35 19.35
C LEU A 251 -0.02 -5.93 18.86
N LEU A 252 0.01 -5.70 17.55
CA LEU A 252 0.24 -4.37 16.97
C LEU A 252 -0.93 -3.40 17.27
N LEU A 253 -2.17 -3.89 17.31
CA LEU A 253 -3.33 -3.09 17.75
C LEU A 253 -3.24 -2.70 19.22
N ASP A 254 -2.86 -3.63 20.09
CA ASP A 254 -2.66 -3.34 21.51
C ASP A 254 -1.51 -2.33 21.69
N LEU A 255 -0.46 -2.44 20.88
CA LEU A 255 0.64 -1.46 20.83
C LEU A 255 0.19 -0.07 20.33
N LEU A 256 -0.71 0.01 19.34
CA LEU A 256 -1.31 1.30 18.96
C LEU A 256 -2.04 1.93 20.14
N THR A 257 -2.78 1.13 20.90
CA THR A 257 -3.51 1.58 22.10
C THR A 257 -2.54 2.09 23.17
N PHE A 258 -1.42 1.38 23.39
CA PHE A 258 -0.33 1.84 24.26
C PHE A 258 0.24 3.20 23.83
N PHE A 259 0.59 3.36 22.54
CA PHE A 259 1.16 4.61 22.06
C PHE A 259 0.17 5.77 22.09
N ASP A 260 -1.12 5.53 21.91
CA ASP A 260 -2.12 6.59 22.09
C ASP A 260 -2.21 7.04 23.54
N CYS A 261 -2.31 6.11 24.50
CA CYS A 261 -2.27 6.46 25.93
C CYS A 261 -0.98 7.21 26.29
N PHE A 262 0.15 6.84 25.69
CA PHE A 262 1.43 7.53 25.89
C PHE A 262 1.41 8.97 25.35
N HIS A 263 0.93 9.18 24.13
CA HIS A 263 0.87 10.51 23.50
C HIS A 263 -0.19 11.41 24.13
N ASP A 264 -1.29 10.83 24.64
CA ASP A 264 -2.35 11.53 25.38
C ASP A 264 -1.92 11.92 26.81
N GLY A 265 -0.75 11.46 27.27
CA GLY A 265 -0.22 11.75 28.60
C GLY A 265 -0.77 10.86 29.72
N ASN A 266 -1.58 9.86 29.39
CA ASN A 266 -2.13 8.86 30.33
C ASN A 266 -1.09 7.79 30.66
N MET A 267 -0.05 8.19 31.40
CA MET A 267 1.14 7.38 31.68
C MET A 267 0.85 6.10 32.48
N ASP A 268 -0.09 6.15 33.42
CA ASP A 268 -0.44 4.99 34.26
C ASP A 268 -1.21 3.92 33.49
N GLU A 269 -2.10 4.33 32.59
CA GLU A 269 -2.83 3.43 31.69
C GLU A 269 -1.85 2.81 30.68
N ALA A 270 -0.99 3.62 30.07
CA ALA A 270 0.06 3.13 29.17
C ALA A 270 0.97 2.08 29.86
N LEU A 271 1.37 2.33 31.12
CA LEU A 271 2.18 1.36 31.88
C LEU A 271 1.40 0.07 32.20
N THR A 272 0.07 0.15 32.35
CA THR A 272 -0.78 -1.02 32.56
C THR A 272 -0.89 -1.86 31.30
N VAL A 273 -1.08 -1.23 30.14
CA VAL A 273 -1.12 -1.91 28.84
C VAL A 273 0.22 -2.61 28.56
N ILE A 274 1.37 -1.94 28.75
CA ILE A 274 2.67 -2.59 28.48
C ILE A 274 2.96 -3.75 29.45
N LYS A 275 2.48 -3.68 30.70
CA LYS A 275 2.52 -4.78 31.67
C LYS A 275 1.69 -5.97 31.21
N GLN A 276 0.51 -5.73 30.64
CA GLN A 276 -0.36 -6.79 30.11
C GLN A 276 0.23 -7.43 28.85
N LEU A 277 0.83 -6.63 27.98
CA LEU A 277 1.47 -7.11 26.74
C LEU A 277 2.64 -8.06 27.00
N GLN A 278 3.26 -7.99 28.18
CA GLN A 278 4.34 -8.90 28.59
C GLN A 278 5.52 -8.94 27.60
N LEU A 279 5.72 -7.86 26.83
CA LEU A 279 6.79 -7.75 25.85
C LEU A 279 8.15 -7.41 26.49
N LEU A 280 8.13 -6.58 27.53
CA LEU A 280 9.33 -6.05 28.17
C LEU A 280 9.55 -6.66 29.56
N PRO A 281 10.81 -6.92 29.96
CA PRO A 281 11.13 -7.30 31.33
C PRO A 281 11.10 -6.05 32.23
N LEU A 282 10.16 -6.01 33.15
CA LEU A 282 10.10 -4.98 34.20
C LEU A 282 10.83 -5.40 35.49
N ALA A 283 11.47 -6.57 35.47
CA ALA A 283 12.27 -7.10 36.57
C ALA A 283 13.52 -7.79 36.01
N GLU A 284 14.65 -7.67 36.71
CA GLU A 284 15.96 -8.17 36.26
C GLU A 284 15.96 -9.69 36.04
N ASN A 285 15.26 -10.44 36.87
CA ASN A 285 15.13 -11.89 36.75
C ASN A 285 14.35 -12.36 35.50
N ALA A 286 13.53 -11.48 34.92
CA ALA A 286 12.72 -11.80 33.74
C ALA A 286 13.46 -11.51 32.42
N VAL A 287 14.63 -10.84 32.47
CA VAL A 287 15.35 -10.37 31.29
C VAL A 287 15.69 -11.52 30.35
N GLU A 288 16.36 -12.57 30.82
CA GLU A 288 16.78 -13.70 30.00
C GLU A 288 15.61 -14.42 29.31
N THR A 289 14.54 -14.68 30.07
CA THR A 289 13.31 -15.31 29.55
C THR A 289 12.68 -14.47 28.43
N LYS A 290 12.63 -13.14 28.60
CA LYS A 290 12.09 -12.25 27.57
C LYS A 290 13.01 -12.14 26.35
N VAL A 291 14.34 -12.20 26.52
CA VAL A 291 15.29 -12.26 25.39
C VAL A 291 15.13 -13.56 24.59
N MET A 292 14.86 -14.69 25.24
CA MET A 292 14.56 -15.94 24.55
C MET A 292 13.21 -15.89 23.80
N ALA A 293 12.17 -15.33 24.44
CA ALA A 293 10.86 -15.11 23.81
C ALA A 293 10.97 -14.18 22.59
N PHE A 294 11.86 -13.18 22.65
CA PHE A 294 12.08 -12.21 21.59
C PHE A 294 12.43 -12.85 20.23
N ARG A 295 13.18 -13.96 20.25
CA ARG A 295 13.57 -14.70 19.04
C ARG A 295 12.37 -15.28 18.27
N HIS A 296 11.21 -15.40 18.91
CA HIS A 296 10.00 -15.98 18.32
C HIS A 296 9.00 -14.92 17.82
N TYR A 297 9.21 -13.63 18.12
CA TYR A 297 8.35 -12.56 17.58
C TYR A 297 8.60 -12.32 16.09
N ASN A 298 7.57 -11.90 15.36
CA ASN A 298 7.68 -11.52 13.95
C ASN A 298 8.46 -10.22 13.77
N ASP A 299 9.09 -10.04 12.60
CA ASP A 299 9.97 -8.89 12.32
C ASP A 299 9.26 -7.54 12.46
N GLU A 300 7.96 -7.48 12.15
CA GLU A 300 7.13 -6.29 12.30
C GLU A 300 7.10 -5.80 13.75
N VAL A 301 7.01 -6.70 14.73
CA VAL A 301 7.04 -6.36 16.16
C VAL A 301 8.44 -5.94 16.60
N ARG A 302 9.48 -6.64 16.10
CA ARG A 302 10.88 -6.34 16.42
C ARG A 302 11.30 -4.94 15.98
N ARG A 303 10.74 -4.45 14.86
CA ARG A 303 10.96 -3.09 14.35
C ARG A 303 10.38 -2.02 15.27
N CYS A 304 9.27 -2.29 15.96
CA CYS A 304 8.67 -1.35 16.90
C CYS A 304 9.37 -1.34 18.27
N LEU A 305 10.16 -2.38 18.60
CA LEU A 305 10.79 -2.52 19.91
C LEU A 305 11.62 -1.31 20.39
N PRO A 306 12.47 -0.67 19.56
CA PRO A 306 13.24 0.50 19.97
C PRO A 306 12.36 1.63 20.49
N ASP A 307 11.25 1.90 19.80
CA ASP A 307 10.31 2.95 20.16
C ASP A 307 9.53 2.59 21.43
N ILE A 308 9.13 1.32 21.58
CA ILE A 308 8.43 0.82 22.77
C ILE A 308 9.33 0.95 24.01
N LEU A 309 10.63 0.62 23.88
CA LEU A 309 11.61 0.77 24.94
C LEU A 309 11.76 2.22 25.37
N LEU A 310 11.91 3.14 24.40
CA LEU A 310 12.03 4.58 24.69
C LEU A 310 10.77 5.15 25.32
N ALA A 311 9.59 4.81 24.80
CA ALA A 311 8.31 5.25 25.37
C ALA A 311 8.15 4.75 26.81
N THR A 312 8.44 3.48 27.06
CA THR A 312 8.38 2.90 28.41
C THR A 312 9.37 3.57 29.35
N MET A 313 10.61 3.81 28.90
CA MET A 313 11.63 4.49 29.69
C MET A 313 11.22 5.94 30.04
N ASN A 314 10.60 6.65 29.10
CA ASN A 314 10.07 8.00 29.33
C ASN A 314 8.89 8.01 30.33
N ILE A 315 8.00 7.00 30.27
CA ILE A 315 6.92 6.83 31.26
C ILE A 315 7.53 6.65 32.67
N LEU A 316 8.51 5.75 32.80
CA LEU A 316 9.21 5.53 34.07
C LEU A 316 9.90 6.81 34.57
N HIS A 317 10.50 7.60 33.67
CA HIS A 317 11.18 8.85 34.03
C HIS A 317 10.19 9.88 34.55
N SER A 318 9.03 10.00 33.90
CA SER A 318 7.98 10.91 34.35
C SER A 318 7.41 10.50 35.71
N GLN A 319 7.15 9.20 35.92
CA GLN A 319 6.73 8.69 37.24
C GLN A 319 7.79 8.96 38.31
N TYR A 320 9.07 8.75 38.01
CA TYR A 320 10.18 9.07 38.92
C TYR A 320 10.24 10.56 39.26
N LYS A 321 10.13 11.43 38.24
CA LYS A 321 10.12 12.89 38.42
C LYS A 321 8.95 13.33 39.29
N ASN A 322 7.74 12.84 39.02
CA ASN A 322 6.53 13.15 39.79
C ASN A 322 6.67 12.69 41.25
N ALA A 323 7.13 11.46 41.46
CA ALA A 323 7.39 10.94 42.80
C ALA A 323 8.44 11.78 43.54
N LYS A 324 9.47 12.30 42.87
CA LYS A 324 10.48 13.18 43.45
C LYS A 324 9.93 14.59 43.78
N THR A 325 9.17 15.20 42.87
CA THR A 325 8.66 16.58 43.01
C THR A 325 7.59 16.76 44.09
N THR A 326 6.78 15.73 44.38
CA THR A 326 5.76 15.79 45.46
C THR A 326 6.35 16.12 46.84
N THR A 327 7.67 15.98 47.03
CA THR A 327 8.37 16.40 48.29
C THR A 327 8.77 17.88 48.34
N SER A 328 8.92 18.56 47.20
CA SER A 328 9.54 19.90 47.18
C SER A 328 8.57 21.07 47.35
N GLN A 329 7.25 20.82 47.40
CA GLN A 329 6.22 21.86 47.33
C GLN A 329 5.42 22.12 48.62
N SER A 330 5.83 21.60 49.79
CA SER A 330 5.26 22.05 51.07
C SER A 330 6.11 23.19 51.67
N PRO A 331 5.69 24.47 51.62
CA PRO A 331 6.46 25.60 52.17
C PRO A 331 6.34 25.72 53.71
N TYR A 332 5.72 24.74 54.37
CA TYR A 332 5.38 24.77 55.78
C TYR A 332 5.60 23.40 56.44
N SER A 333 6.84 22.91 56.45
CA SER A 333 7.24 21.85 57.37
C SER A 333 8.66 22.09 57.86
N GLY A 334 8.80 23.14 58.66
CA GLY A 334 9.85 23.20 59.65
C GLY A 334 9.38 22.39 60.86
N TRP A 335 10.22 21.43 61.28
CA TRP A 335 10.08 20.69 62.54
C TRP A 335 8.88 19.71 62.62
N THR A 336 9.07 18.47 62.15
CA THR A 336 8.72 17.20 62.83
C THR A 336 8.91 16.02 61.86
N GLY A 337 9.41 14.89 62.36
CA GLY A 337 9.20 13.59 61.71
C GLY A 337 10.32 13.04 60.80
N ARG A 338 11.47 12.69 61.39
CA ARG A 338 12.25 11.55 60.89
C ARG A 338 11.40 10.29 61.07
N GLY A 339 10.86 9.73 59.99
CA GLY A 339 10.27 8.39 60.04
C GLY A 339 9.01 8.18 59.21
N GLU A 340 9.03 8.48 57.90
CA GLU A 340 8.04 7.92 56.96
C GLU A 340 8.54 7.86 55.49
N ASP A 341 9.85 8.03 55.24
CA ASP A 341 10.44 8.05 53.88
C ASP A 341 10.75 6.65 53.29
N GLY A 342 10.62 5.58 54.08
CA GLY A 342 11.01 4.22 53.65
C GLY A 342 10.16 3.64 52.50
N GLY A 343 8.86 3.96 52.47
CA GLY A 343 7.97 3.52 51.37
C GLY A 343 8.23 4.28 50.06
N LYS A 344 8.70 5.51 50.17
CA LYS A 344 9.00 6.36 49.02
C LYS A 344 10.33 5.98 48.37
N GLU A 345 11.37 5.81 49.18
CA GLU A 345 12.69 5.41 48.70
C GLU A 345 12.65 4.00 48.08
N THR A 346 11.85 3.09 48.64
CA THR A 346 11.61 1.77 48.04
C THR A 346 10.90 1.85 46.70
N TYR A 347 9.91 2.74 46.54
CA TYR A 347 9.24 2.95 45.24
C TYR A 347 10.16 3.60 44.18
N LEU A 348 11.00 4.57 44.57
CA LEU A 348 11.98 5.15 43.65
C LEU A 348 13.03 4.11 43.23
N ASN A 349 13.51 3.29 44.16
CA ASN A 349 14.41 2.18 43.87
C ASN A 349 13.76 1.11 42.99
N TYR A 350 12.46 0.87 43.16
CA TYR A 350 11.69 -0.01 42.29
C TYR A 350 11.68 0.51 40.84
N ILE A 351 11.35 1.79 40.61
CA ILE A 351 11.37 2.38 39.26
C ILE A 351 12.77 2.30 38.63
N ARG A 352 13.83 2.62 39.40
CA ARG A 352 15.21 2.47 38.92
C ARG A 352 15.55 1.02 38.57
N GLY A 353 15.08 0.06 39.34
CA GLY A 353 15.23 -1.37 39.04
C GLY A 353 14.56 -1.76 37.71
N GLN A 354 13.36 -1.22 37.43
CA GLN A 354 12.71 -1.45 36.13
C GLN A 354 13.51 -0.84 34.98
N ALA A 355 14.00 0.39 35.13
CA ALA A 355 14.83 1.06 34.14
C ALA A 355 16.12 0.28 33.83
N LYS A 356 16.79 -0.26 34.86
CA LYS A 356 17.96 -1.14 34.70
C LYS A 356 17.64 -2.42 33.95
N ALA A 357 16.51 -3.07 34.29
CA ALA A 357 16.07 -4.28 33.59
C ALA A 357 15.82 -4.02 32.09
N LEU A 358 15.26 -2.87 31.72
CA LEU A 358 15.06 -2.47 30.31
C LEU A 358 16.39 -2.26 29.57
N ILE A 359 17.40 -1.67 30.22
CA ILE A 359 18.73 -1.46 29.62
C ILE A 359 19.48 -2.78 29.46
N MET A 360 19.46 -3.64 30.49
CA MET A 360 20.01 -4.99 30.40
C MET A 360 19.38 -5.76 29.25
N PHE A 361 18.06 -5.70 29.12
CA PHE A 361 17.34 -6.31 28.02
C PHE A 361 17.78 -5.77 26.67
N ALA A 362 17.82 -4.44 26.49
CA ALA A 362 18.28 -3.80 25.25
C ALA A 362 19.72 -4.18 24.87
N GLY A 363 20.60 -4.36 25.86
CA GLY A 363 21.99 -4.79 25.66
C GLY A 363 22.16 -6.27 25.33
N MET A 364 21.25 -7.13 25.76
CA MET A 364 21.28 -8.58 25.52
C MET A 364 20.57 -9.02 24.23
N LEU A 365 19.94 -8.10 23.50
CA LEU A 365 19.27 -8.42 22.24
C LEU A 365 20.28 -8.92 21.19
N PRO A 366 19.92 -9.93 20.37
CA PRO A 366 20.83 -10.53 19.39
C PRO A 366 21.12 -9.65 18.17
N TYR A 367 20.57 -8.43 18.13
CA TYR A 367 20.77 -7.45 17.06
C TYR A 367 20.97 -6.07 17.67
N ARG A 368 21.67 -5.21 16.93
CA ARG A 368 21.91 -3.83 17.36
C ARG A 368 20.64 -3.02 17.12
N LEU A 369 20.09 -2.42 18.17
CA LEU A 369 18.98 -1.47 18.05
C LEU A 369 19.41 -0.30 17.15
N PRO A 370 18.53 0.18 16.25
CA PRO A 370 18.84 1.24 15.30
C PRO A 370 19.12 2.59 16.00
N GLY A 371 19.97 3.41 15.38
CA GLY A 371 20.24 4.79 15.80
C GLY A 371 20.94 4.94 17.15
N ASP A 372 20.47 5.91 17.94
CA ASP A 372 20.98 6.29 19.26
C ASP A 372 20.12 5.74 20.42
N THR A 373 19.24 4.77 20.18
CA THR A 373 18.30 4.21 21.18
C THR A 373 18.99 3.82 22.48
N ASN A 374 20.08 3.05 22.41
CA ASN A 374 20.83 2.64 23.61
C ASN A 374 21.44 3.83 24.37
N ALA A 375 21.96 4.83 23.64
CA ALA A 375 22.51 6.03 24.26
C ALA A 375 21.41 6.84 24.95
N ARG A 376 20.24 6.98 24.32
CA ARG A 376 19.07 7.66 24.92
C ARG A 376 18.53 6.92 26.15
N LEU A 377 18.45 5.60 26.10
CA LEU A 377 18.04 4.80 27.27
C LEU A 377 18.97 5.05 28.46
N VAL A 378 20.28 5.02 28.24
CA VAL A 378 21.28 5.33 29.29
C VAL A 378 21.17 6.78 29.75
N GLN A 379 20.98 7.75 28.85
CA GLN A 379 20.78 9.15 29.23
C GLN A 379 19.58 9.33 30.16
N ILE A 380 18.44 8.68 29.84
CA ILE A 380 17.24 8.75 30.67
C ILE A 380 17.46 8.07 32.02
N GLU A 381 18.21 6.96 32.08
CA GLU A 381 18.57 6.31 33.35
C GLU A 381 19.44 7.20 34.23
N VAL A 382 20.43 7.88 33.64
CA VAL A 382 21.31 8.80 34.38
C VAL A 382 20.50 9.93 35.01
N LEU A 383 19.42 10.40 34.37
CA LEU A 383 18.51 11.39 34.96
C LEU A 383 17.69 10.84 36.15
N MET A 384 17.59 9.51 36.30
CA MET A 384 16.92 8.85 37.42
C MET A 384 17.85 8.51 38.59
N ASN A 385 19.18 8.54 38.40
CA ASN A 385 20.16 8.39 39.48
C ASN A 385 20.32 9.72 40.22
#